data_AF-A0A7I9WA48-F1
#
_entry.id   AF-A0A7I9WA48-F1
#
_cell.length_a   1.000
_cell.length_b   1.000
_cell.length_c   1.000
_cell.angle_alpha   90.00
_cell.angle_beta   90.00
_cell.angle_gamma   90.00
#
_symmetry.space_group_name_H-M   'P 1'
#
loop_
_entity.id
_entity.type
_entity.pdbx_description
1 polymer ?
#
loop_
_entity_poly.entity_id
_entity_poly.type
_entity_poly.pdbx_seq_one_letter_code
_entity_poly.pdbx_strand_id
1 'polypeptide(L)'
;MVSIVAVTREPALPPQPAVPQAAPQQLFVDDADKALCEAIGPLMREASDRTNAFLRTGTPDSPERLNAIAGFKAETADWANRIQKILNEHADPPRYLTRTLQRYIDGLLLYSENMYKERGPDPFDTTTYDSAIVAYGGPLGTCYKVGVRW
;
A
#
# COMPACT_ATOMS: atom_id res chain seq x y z
N MET A 1 -36.88 53.35 40.01
CA MET A 1 -35.68 52.53 39.80
C MET A 1 -35.07 52.93 38.46
N VAL A 2 -33.81 53.33 38.44
CA VAL A 2 -33.07 53.69 37.22
C VAL A 2 -32.15 52.52 36.88
N SER A 3 -32.30 51.93 35.69
CA SER A 3 -31.44 50.84 35.22
C SER A 3 -30.38 51.39 34.29
N ILE A 4 -29.11 51.15 34.62
CA ILE A 4 -27.95 51.46 33.78
C ILE A 4 -27.66 50.23 32.92
N VAL A 5 -27.73 50.36 31.59
CA VAL A 5 -27.28 49.32 30.66
C VAL A 5 -25.79 49.54 30.41
N ALA A 6 -24.94 48.64 30.91
CA ALA A 6 -23.53 48.60 30.54
C ALA A 6 -23.37 47.81 29.24
N VAL A 7 -22.87 48.46 28.19
CA VAL A 7 -22.45 47.81 26.94
C VAL A 7 -20.99 47.40 27.09
N THR A 8 -20.71 46.10 27.20
CA THR A 8 -19.36 45.56 27.09
C THR A 8 -19.00 45.40 25.62
N ARG A 9 -18.01 46.15 25.14
CA ARG A 9 -17.36 45.91 23.84
C ARG A 9 -16.40 44.73 24.00
N GLU A 10 -16.67 43.64 23.28
CA GLU A 10 -15.77 42.49 23.20
C GLU A 10 -14.51 42.87 22.40
N PRO A 11 -13.29 42.58 22.89
CA PRO A 11 -12.07 42.87 22.16
C PRO A 11 -11.99 42.01 20.89
N ALA A 12 -11.67 42.62 19.74
CA ALA A 12 -11.46 41.88 18.51
C ALA A 12 -10.24 40.95 18.66
N LEU A 13 -10.43 39.65 18.41
CA LEU A 13 -9.38 38.66 18.42
C LEU A 13 -8.32 38.97 17.35
N PRO A 14 -7.03 38.74 17.64
CA PRO A 14 -5.96 38.92 16.66
C PRO A 14 -6.16 38.01 15.44
N PRO A 15 -5.72 38.43 14.24
CA PRO A 15 -5.86 37.62 13.02
C PRO A 15 -5.14 36.28 13.18
N GLN A 16 -5.86 35.20 12.86
CA GLN A 16 -5.30 33.85 12.91
C GLN A 16 -4.23 33.67 11.81
N PRO A 17 -3.16 32.91 12.07
CA PRO A 17 -2.21 32.50 11.04
C PRO A 17 -2.93 31.77 9.90
N ALA A 18 -2.53 32.04 8.66
CA ALA A 18 -3.09 31.35 7.51
C ALA A 18 -2.86 29.83 7.65
N VAL A 19 -3.95 29.06 7.58
CA VAL A 19 -3.87 27.59 7.59
C VAL A 19 -3.25 27.14 6.27
N PRO A 20 -2.16 26.36 6.28
CA PRO A 20 -1.60 25.80 5.05
C PRO A 20 -2.68 24.98 4.34
N GLN A 21 -3.09 25.41 3.15
CA GLN A 21 -3.98 24.63 2.29
C GLN A 21 -3.13 23.66 1.48
N ALA A 22 -3.47 22.37 1.52
CA ALA A 22 -2.85 21.38 0.65
C ALA A 22 -3.16 21.74 -0.81
N ALA A 23 -2.12 21.76 -1.65
CA ALA A 23 -2.31 21.98 -3.08
C ALA A 23 -3.17 20.85 -3.69
N PRO A 24 -4.00 21.16 -4.70
CA PRO A 24 -4.71 20.13 -5.46
C PRO A 24 -3.71 19.11 -6.01
N GLN A 25 -3.89 17.83 -5.68
CA GLN A 25 -3.05 16.75 -6.18
C GLN A 25 -3.74 16.02 -7.34
N GLN A 26 -3.07 15.96 -8.48
CA GLN A 26 -3.52 15.13 -9.58
C GLN A 26 -3.27 13.66 -9.24
N LEU A 27 -4.34 12.86 -9.23
CA LEU A 27 -4.30 11.47 -8.79
C LEU A 27 -3.69 10.52 -9.82
N PHE A 28 -3.87 10.84 -11.10
CA PHE A 28 -3.48 10.02 -12.26
C PHE A 28 -2.71 10.90 -13.23
N VAL A 29 -1.49 10.49 -13.56
CA VAL A 29 -0.57 11.24 -14.43
C VAL A 29 0.06 10.24 -15.38
N ASP A 30 -0.52 10.09 -16.56
CA ASP A 30 -0.24 8.97 -17.48
C ASP A 30 1.26 8.75 -17.75
N ASP A 31 2.04 9.80 -18.00
CA ASP A 31 3.48 9.66 -18.26
C ASP A 31 4.26 9.17 -17.02
N ALA A 32 3.97 9.74 -15.85
CA ALA A 32 4.62 9.36 -14.60
C ALA A 32 4.17 7.98 -14.10
N ASP A 33 2.92 7.62 -14.36
CA ASP A 33 2.35 6.32 -14.02
C ASP A 33 2.89 5.25 -14.96
N LYS A 34 3.02 5.55 -16.27
CA LYS A 34 3.68 4.66 -17.23
C LYS A 34 5.13 4.39 -16.85
N ALA A 35 5.90 5.42 -16.52
CA ALA A 35 7.29 5.27 -16.10
C ALA A 35 7.42 4.34 -14.88
N LEU A 36 6.57 4.51 -13.87
CA LEU A 36 6.57 3.62 -12.70
C LEU A 36 6.14 2.19 -13.08
N CYS A 37 5.10 2.04 -13.90
CA CYS A 37 4.61 0.74 -14.35
C CYS A 37 5.68 -0.06 -15.11
N GLU A 38 6.42 0.58 -16.02
CA GLU A 38 7.52 -0.05 -16.75
C GLU A 38 8.64 -0.49 -15.80
N ALA A 39 8.97 0.34 -14.79
CA ALA A 39 10.00 0.04 -13.81
C ALA A 39 9.63 -1.15 -12.88
N ILE A 40 8.38 -1.22 -12.42
CA ILE A 40 7.95 -2.27 -11.48
C ILE A 40 7.53 -3.58 -12.17
N GLY A 41 7.21 -3.54 -13.47
CA GLY A 41 6.64 -4.68 -14.20
C GLY A 41 7.35 -6.02 -13.96
N PRO A 42 8.69 -6.09 -14.08
CA PRO A 42 9.44 -7.32 -13.77
C PRO A 42 9.25 -7.82 -12.33
N LEU A 43 9.27 -6.92 -11.35
CA LEU A 43 9.08 -7.27 -9.94
C LEU A 43 7.63 -7.65 -9.63
N MET A 44 6.65 -7.10 -10.34
CA MET A 44 5.25 -7.49 -10.19
C MET A 44 4.99 -8.89 -10.75
N ARG A 45 5.66 -9.26 -11.85
CA ARG A 45 5.66 -10.63 -12.37
C ARG A 45 6.29 -11.60 -11.37
N GLU A 46 7.48 -11.25 -10.86
CA GLU A 46 8.18 -12.02 -9.83
C GLU A 46 7.30 -12.26 -8.59
N ALA A 47 6.61 -11.22 -8.09
CA ALA A 47 5.67 -11.35 -6.99
C ALA A 47 4.51 -12.31 -7.30
N SER A 48 3.93 -12.19 -8.48
CA SER A 48 2.82 -13.05 -8.91
C SER A 48 3.25 -14.52 -8.97
N ASP A 49 4.41 -14.80 -9.58
CA ASP A 49 4.95 -16.15 -9.71
C ASP A 49 5.29 -16.76 -8.35
N ARG A 50 5.97 -16.00 -7.48
CA ARG A 50 6.30 -16.41 -6.10
C ARG A 50 5.03 -16.72 -5.29
N THR A 51 4.08 -15.79 -5.25
CA THR A 51 2.84 -15.97 -4.49
C THR A 51 2.06 -17.17 -5.02
N ASN A 52 1.94 -17.35 -6.34
CA ASN A 52 1.27 -18.51 -6.92
C ASN A 52 2.02 -19.83 -6.65
N ALA A 53 3.35 -19.83 -6.65
CA ALA A 53 4.14 -20.99 -6.28
C ALA A 53 3.87 -21.40 -4.82
N PHE A 54 3.89 -20.44 -3.88
CA PHE A 54 3.54 -20.69 -2.49
C PHE A 54 2.10 -21.20 -2.37
N LEU A 55 1.13 -20.54 -3.03
CA LEU A 55 -0.28 -20.93 -3.02
C LEU A 55 -0.55 -22.35 -3.57
N ARG A 56 0.31 -22.87 -4.43
CA ARG A 56 0.18 -24.23 -4.99
C ARG A 56 0.78 -25.34 -4.12
N THR A 57 1.48 -25.01 -3.04
CA THR A 57 2.12 -26.02 -2.17
C THR A 57 1.14 -26.94 -1.46
N GLY A 58 -0.12 -26.52 -1.27
CA GLY A 58 -1.15 -27.31 -0.59
C GLY A 58 -2.13 -26.44 0.19
N THR A 59 -2.97 -27.06 1.03
CA THR A 59 -3.85 -26.33 1.95
C THR A 59 -3.03 -25.57 3.01
N PRO A 60 -3.56 -24.50 3.63
CA PRO A 60 -2.85 -23.71 4.64
C PRO A 60 -2.21 -24.52 5.78
N ASP A 61 -2.83 -25.63 6.18
CA ASP A 61 -2.42 -26.53 7.25
C ASP A 61 -1.55 -27.72 6.79
N SER A 62 -1.32 -27.87 5.48
CA SER A 62 -0.53 -28.99 4.95
C SER A 62 0.96 -28.90 5.34
N PRO A 63 1.64 -30.04 5.57
CA PRO A 63 3.08 -30.05 5.85
C PRO A 63 3.90 -29.33 4.76
N GLU A 64 3.54 -29.49 3.50
CA GLU A 64 4.18 -28.84 2.35
C GLU A 64 4.07 -27.32 2.44
N ARG A 65 2.87 -26.80 2.73
CA ARG A 65 2.65 -25.36 2.94
C ARG A 65 3.46 -24.82 4.10
N LEU A 66 3.37 -25.49 5.25
CA LEU A 66 4.03 -25.06 6.47
C LEU A 66 5.56 -25.04 6.32
N ASN A 67 6.12 -26.01 5.58
CA ASN A 67 7.55 -26.06 5.27
C ASN A 67 7.99 -24.96 4.28
N ALA A 68 7.09 -24.49 3.42
CA ALA A 68 7.39 -23.43 2.45
C ALA A 68 7.39 -22.00 3.05
N ILE A 69 6.83 -21.81 4.27
CA ILE A 69 6.70 -20.48 4.90
C ILE A 69 8.03 -19.75 4.97
N ALA A 70 9.10 -20.40 5.46
CA ALA A 70 10.39 -19.74 5.64
C ALA A 70 10.97 -19.17 4.34
N GLY A 71 10.88 -19.94 3.24
CA GLY A 71 11.29 -19.48 1.91
C GLY A 71 10.41 -18.33 1.42
N PHE A 72 9.09 -18.47 1.53
CA PHE A 72 8.16 -17.43 1.10
C PHE A 72 8.36 -16.10 1.85
N LYS A 73 8.66 -16.14 3.16
CA LYS A 73 9.00 -14.95 3.95
C LYS A 73 10.28 -14.27 3.45
N ALA A 74 11.36 -15.04 3.29
CA ALA A 74 12.65 -14.50 2.83
C ALA A 74 12.53 -13.87 1.44
N GLU A 75 11.88 -14.55 0.50
CA GLU A 75 11.68 -14.06 -0.87
C GLU A 75 10.74 -12.85 -0.93
N THR A 76 9.72 -12.79 -0.08
CA THR A 76 8.81 -11.62 -0.01
C THR A 76 9.53 -10.41 0.56
N ALA A 77 10.39 -10.59 1.57
CA ALA A 77 11.21 -9.51 2.12
C ALA A 77 12.25 -8.98 1.11
N ASP A 78 12.92 -9.85 0.36
CA ASP A 78 13.85 -9.44 -0.71
C ASP A 78 13.12 -8.62 -1.79
N TRP A 79 12.01 -9.16 -2.29
CA TRP A 79 11.18 -8.49 -3.28
C TRP A 79 10.71 -7.11 -2.79
N ALA A 80 10.21 -7.03 -1.56
CA ALA A 80 9.72 -5.79 -0.97
C ALA A 80 10.84 -4.73 -0.89
N ASN A 81 12.04 -5.13 -0.47
CA ASN A 81 13.20 -4.23 -0.43
C ASN A 81 13.60 -3.68 -1.81
N ARG A 82 13.46 -4.50 -2.87
CA ARG A 82 13.79 -4.10 -4.24
C ARG A 82 12.72 -3.17 -4.83
N ILE A 83 11.44 -3.52 -4.69
CA ILE A 83 10.35 -2.71 -5.25
C ILE A 83 10.14 -1.40 -4.49
N GLN A 84 10.39 -1.37 -3.18
CA GLN A 84 10.28 -0.15 -2.37
C GLN A 84 11.25 0.94 -2.84
N LYS A 85 12.46 0.56 -3.26
CA LYS A 85 13.44 1.51 -3.82
C LYS A 85 12.88 2.20 -5.06
N ILE A 86 12.34 1.42 -6.00
CA ILE A 86 11.70 1.94 -7.22
C ILE A 86 10.50 2.82 -6.85
N LEU A 87 9.63 2.37 -5.94
CA LEU A 87 8.49 3.17 -5.51
C LEU A 87 8.93 4.54 -4.94
N ASN A 88 9.95 4.56 -4.09
CA ASN A 88 10.45 5.80 -3.48
C ASN A 88 10.94 6.81 -4.52
N GLU A 89 11.56 6.36 -5.61
CA GLU A 89 12.03 7.21 -6.71
C GLU A 89 10.88 7.88 -7.48
N HIS A 90 9.67 7.30 -7.44
CA HIS A 90 8.50 7.79 -8.17
C HIS A 90 7.41 8.40 -7.27
N ALA A 91 7.61 8.41 -5.95
CA ALA A 91 6.58 8.70 -4.95
C ALA A 91 6.27 10.18 -4.72
N ASP A 92 7.06 11.11 -5.26
CA ASP A 92 6.87 12.56 -5.07
C ASP A 92 6.44 13.26 -6.37
N PRO A 93 5.25 13.90 -6.42
CA PRO A 93 4.20 13.88 -5.41
C PRO A 93 3.49 12.51 -5.34
N PRO A 94 2.89 12.15 -4.20
CA PRO A 94 2.20 10.88 -4.06
C PRO A 94 0.95 10.84 -4.94
N ARG A 95 0.88 9.84 -5.83
CA ARG A 95 -0.23 9.60 -6.77
C ARG A 95 -1.06 8.40 -6.33
N TYR A 96 -2.13 8.11 -7.06
CA TYR A 96 -2.93 6.92 -6.80
C TYR A 96 -2.11 5.63 -6.94
N LEU A 97 -1.31 5.51 -8.01
CA LEU A 97 -0.45 4.34 -8.25
C LEU A 97 0.56 4.11 -7.12
N THR A 98 1.29 5.14 -6.71
CA THR A 98 2.34 5.01 -5.69
C THR A 98 1.75 4.63 -4.33
N ARG A 99 0.61 5.21 -3.94
CA ARG A 99 -0.07 4.88 -2.67
C ARG A 99 -0.66 3.47 -2.64
N THR A 100 -1.26 3.03 -3.74
CA THR A 100 -1.82 1.67 -3.82
C THR A 100 -0.73 0.60 -3.94
N LEU A 101 0.38 0.92 -4.62
CA LEU A 101 1.55 0.06 -4.64
C LEU A 101 2.18 -0.07 -3.25
N GLN A 102 2.35 1.03 -2.51
CA GLN A 102 2.82 0.98 -1.12
C GLN A 102 1.96 0.04 -0.28
N ARG A 103 0.63 0.22 -0.35
CA ARG A 103 -0.32 -0.60 0.41
C ARG A 103 -0.24 -2.09 0.02
N TYR A 104 0.03 -2.41 -1.24
CA TYR A 104 0.21 -3.79 -1.68
C TYR A 104 1.52 -4.39 -1.12
N ILE A 105 2.62 -3.65 -1.19
CA ILE A 105 3.92 -4.08 -0.62
C ILE A 105 3.78 -4.37 0.87
N ASP A 106 3.22 -3.42 1.62
CA ASP A 106 3.02 -3.56 3.06
C ASP A 106 2.05 -4.71 3.39
N GLY A 107 1.01 -4.89 2.57
CA GLY A 107 0.04 -5.98 2.74
C GLY A 107 0.66 -7.37 2.56
N LEU A 108 1.52 -7.56 1.54
CA LEU A 108 2.23 -8.82 1.35
C LEU A 108 3.26 -9.09 2.44
N LEU A 109 3.99 -8.06 2.89
CA LEU A 109 4.89 -8.17 4.04
C LEU A 109 4.13 -8.56 5.31
N LEU A 110 3.00 -7.91 5.59
CA LEU A 110 2.17 -8.24 6.74
C LEU A 110 1.64 -9.67 6.66
N TYR A 111 1.19 -10.10 5.48
CA TYR A 111 0.77 -11.48 5.24
C TYR A 111 1.91 -12.47 5.50
N SER A 112 3.10 -12.22 4.93
CA SER A 112 4.25 -13.12 5.13
C SER A 112 4.71 -13.16 6.58
N GLU A 113 4.74 -12.02 7.27
CA GLU A 113 5.23 -11.93 8.64
C GLU A 113 4.30 -12.58 9.67
N ASN A 114 3.01 -12.67 9.38
CA ASN A 114 2.03 -13.30 10.28
C ASN A 114 1.99 -14.83 10.21
N MET A 115 2.70 -15.44 9.25
CA MET A 115 2.75 -16.91 9.12
C MET A 115 3.85 -17.52 10.01
N TYR A 116 3.45 -18.49 10.83
CA TYR A 116 4.36 -19.25 11.71
C TYR A 116 4.08 -20.74 11.59
N LYS A 117 5.09 -21.51 11.19
CA LYS A 117 4.99 -22.96 11.00
C LYS A 117 4.51 -23.66 12.28
N GLU A 118 5.00 -23.23 13.43
CA GLU A 118 4.74 -23.83 14.74
C GLU A 118 3.32 -23.56 15.25
N ARG A 119 2.70 -22.47 14.77
CA ARG A 119 1.33 -22.07 15.12
C ARG A 119 0.29 -22.67 14.17
N GLY A 120 0.69 -22.98 12.93
CA GLY A 120 -0.24 -23.29 11.85
C GLY A 120 -0.97 -22.03 11.35
N PRO A 121 -1.98 -22.20 10.48
CA PRO A 121 -2.71 -21.08 9.88
C PRO A 121 -3.51 -20.30 10.92
N ASP A 122 -3.50 -18.97 10.78
CA ASP A 122 -4.26 -18.05 11.61
C ASP A 122 -5.58 -17.64 10.91
N PRO A 123 -6.70 -17.45 11.65
CA PRO A 123 -7.96 -16.99 11.06
C PRO A 123 -7.87 -15.67 10.29
N PHE A 124 -6.89 -14.82 10.59
CA PHE A 124 -6.68 -13.54 9.92
C PHE A 124 -5.82 -13.65 8.65
N ASP A 125 -5.12 -14.76 8.41
CA ASP A 125 -4.22 -14.92 7.25
C ASP A 125 -4.94 -14.65 5.92
N THR A 126 -6.13 -15.23 5.74
CA THR A 126 -6.97 -14.99 4.54
C THR A 126 -7.36 -13.53 4.42
N THR A 127 -7.79 -12.90 5.53
CA THR A 127 -8.21 -11.49 5.52
C THR A 127 -7.05 -10.57 5.18
N THR A 128 -5.86 -10.85 5.72
CA THR A 128 -4.63 -10.10 5.42
C THR A 128 -4.24 -10.25 3.95
N TYR A 129 -4.26 -11.48 3.42
CA TYR A 129 -3.98 -11.75 2.02
C TYR A 129 -4.97 -11.02 1.09
N ASP A 130 -6.27 -11.19 1.30
CA ASP A 130 -7.31 -10.57 0.48
C ASP A 130 -7.21 -9.04 0.49
N SER A 131 -6.89 -8.45 1.64
CA SER A 131 -6.67 -7.01 1.76
C SER A 131 -5.48 -6.53 0.91
N ALA A 132 -4.40 -7.32 0.83
CA ALA A 132 -3.28 -7.03 -0.04
C ALA A 132 -3.68 -7.14 -1.52
N ILE A 133 -4.46 -8.16 -1.88
CA ILE A 133 -4.96 -8.36 -3.26
C ILE A 133 -5.91 -7.25 -3.71
N VAL A 134 -6.74 -6.71 -2.81
CA VAL A 134 -7.54 -5.51 -3.10
C VAL A 134 -6.64 -4.31 -3.42
N ALA A 135 -5.56 -4.11 -2.66
CA ALA A 135 -4.59 -3.04 -2.92
C ALA A 135 -3.87 -3.21 -4.26
N TYR A 136 -3.54 -4.46 -4.64
CA TYR A 136 -2.93 -4.81 -5.93
C TYR A 136 -3.80 -4.40 -7.14
N GLY A 137 -5.12 -4.29 -6.97
CA GLY A 137 -6.01 -3.74 -7.99
C GLY A 137 -5.64 -2.32 -8.47
N GLY A 138 -5.01 -1.52 -7.61
CA GLY A 138 -4.55 -0.17 -7.97
C GLY A 138 -3.44 -0.18 -9.02
N PRO A 139 -2.28 -0.83 -8.75
CA PRO A 139 -1.22 -1.03 -9.73
C PRO A 139 -1.71 -1.74 -10.98
N LEU A 140 -2.44 -2.85 -10.84
CA LEU A 140 -2.93 -3.62 -11.97
C LEU A 140 -3.79 -2.77 -12.93
N GLY A 141 -4.80 -2.08 -12.38
CA GLY A 141 -5.70 -1.27 -13.18
C GLY A 141 -5.03 -0.04 -13.79
N THR A 142 -4.12 0.61 -13.06
CA THR A 142 -3.42 1.79 -13.57
C THR A 142 -2.43 1.41 -14.67
N CYS A 143 -1.63 0.36 -14.45
CA CYS A 143 -0.63 -0.07 -15.44
C CYS A 143 -1.27 -0.60 -16.72
N TYR A 144 -2.41 -1.28 -16.62
CA TYR A 144 -3.14 -1.74 -17.80
C TYR A 144 -3.65 -0.59 -18.67
N LYS A 145 -4.07 0.52 -18.07
CA LYS A 145 -4.52 1.73 -18.81
C LYS A 145 -3.39 2.35 -19.65
N VAL A 146 -2.15 2.29 -19.15
CA VAL A 146 -0.96 2.81 -19.84
C VAL A 146 -0.22 1.75 -20.68
N GLY A 147 -0.84 0.59 -20.89
CA GLY A 147 -0.36 -0.45 -21.81
C GLY A 147 0.68 -1.42 -21.23
N VAL A 148 0.98 -1.34 -19.93
CA VAL A 148 1.94 -2.22 -19.26
C VAL A 148 1.23 -3.39 -18.59
N ARG A 149 1.71 -4.61 -18.82
CA ARG A 149 1.14 -5.84 -18.26
C ARG A 149 2.24 -6.76 -17.73
N TRP A 150 1.89 -7.59 -16.76
CA TRP A 150 2.72 -8.69 -16.29
C TRP A 150 1.92 -9.98 -16.22
#